data_AF-A0AA50DY49-F1
#
_entry.id   AF-A0AA50DY49-F1
#
_cell.length_a   1.000
_cell.length_b   1.000
_cell.length_c   1.000
_cell.angle_alpha   90.00
_cell.angle_beta   90.00
_cell.angle_gamma   90.00
#
_symmetry.space_group_name_H-M   'P 1'
#
loop_
_entity.id
_entity.type
_entity.pdbx_description
1 polymer ?
#
loop_
_entity_poly.entity_id
_entity_poly.type
_entity_poly.pdbx_seq_one_letter_code
_entity_poly.pdbx_strand_id
1 'polypeptide(L)'
;MPLDDRLLFELELQDKEQNLGEAVDHLVHVSVLRYPIAQHPPLGEVTKVLGSDAEAAADTDIVSCKHDLPLGWTPEAIEALQSLPKVIEPGELKKGRIIASSS
;
A
#
# COMPACT_ATOMS: atom_id res chain seq x y z
N MET A 1 -10.46 -15.36 -6.84
CA MET A 1 -10.93 -16.03 -5.61
C MET A 1 -10.21 -15.42 -4.42
N PRO A 2 -10.91 -15.05 -3.33
CA PRO A 2 -10.25 -14.51 -2.12
C PRO A 2 -9.39 -15.57 -1.43
N LEU A 3 -8.30 -15.14 -0.77
CA LEU A 3 -7.44 -16.03 0.03
C LEU A 3 -8.10 -16.44 1.37
N ASP A 4 -9.07 -15.67 1.86
CA ASP A 4 -9.79 -15.94 3.10
C ASP A 4 -11.04 -16.77 2.80
N ASP A 5 -11.07 -18.01 3.29
CA ASP A 5 -12.17 -18.97 3.08
C ASP A 5 -13.53 -18.51 3.63
N ARG A 6 -13.56 -17.47 4.48
CA ARG A 6 -14.81 -16.88 4.98
C ARG A 6 -15.51 -16.03 3.92
N LEU A 7 -14.77 -15.60 2.89
CA LEU A 7 -15.30 -14.84 1.77
C LEU A 7 -15.71 -15.82 0.66
N LEU A 8 -16.88 -16.42 0.84
CA LEU A 8 -17.46 -17.41 -0.08
C LEU A 8 -18.08 -16.77 -1.34
N PHE A 9 -17.47 -15.71 -1.87
CA PHE A 9 -17.96 -15.00 -3.04
C PHE A 9 -16.84 -14.66 -4.01
N GLU A 10 -17.20 -14.62 -5.29
CA GLU A 10 -16.34 -14.11 -6.35
C GLU A 10 -16.57 -12.62 -6.52
N LEU A 11 -15.53 -11.90 -6.92
CA LEU A 11 -15.51 -10.45 -7.04
C LEU A 11 -15.20 -10.09 -8.49
N GLU A 12 -16.06 -9.27 -9.09
CA GLU A 12 -15.80 -8.70 -10.40
C GLU A 12 -14.72 -7.63 -10.28
N LEU A 13 -13.75 -7.65 -11.20
CA LEU A 13 -12.69 -6.66 -11.25
C LEU A 13 -13.03 -5.59 -12.29
N GLN A 14 -12.93 -4.33 -11.87
CA GLN A 14 -12.96 -3.20 -12.79
C GLN A 14 -11.60 -3.10 -13.47
N ASP A 15 -11.56 -3.45 -14.76
CA ASP A 15 -10.36 -3.43 -15.58
C ASP A 15 -10.00 -1.96 -15.91
N LYS A 16 -9.19 -1.32 -15.07
CA LYS A 16 -8.61 -0.01 -15.37
C LYS A 16 -7.19 -0.19 -15.87
N GLU A 17 -6.96 -0.07 -17.18
CA GLU A 17 -5.69 0.16 -17.89
C GLU A 17 -4.45 -0.69 -17.51
N GLN A 18 -4.51 -1.51 -16.46
CA GLN A 18 -3.50 -2.46 -16.02
C GLN A 18 -3.75 -3.74 -16.80
N ASN A 19 -2.74 -4.20 -17.53
CA ASN A 19 -2.82 -5.46 -18.28
C ASN A 19 -2.85 -6.65 -17.29
N LEU A 20 -4.03 -6.90 -16.70
CA LEU A 20 -4.24 -7.98 -15.72
C LEU A 20 -4.06 -9.38 -16.35
N GLY A 21 -3.99 -9.46 -17.68
CA GLY A 21 -3.71 -10.69 -18.42
C GLY A 21 -2.33 -11.31 -18.12
N GLU A 22 -1.35 -10.51 -17.69
CA GLU A 22 -0.04 -11.02 -17.25
C GLU A 22 -0.04 -11.48 -15.78
N ALA A 23 -1.07 -11.15 -15.01
CA ALA A 23 -1.21 -11.46 -13.58
C ALA A 23 -2.19 -12.61 -13.32
N VAL A 24 -2.47 -13.45 -14.32
CA VAL A 24 -3.30 -14.66 -14.16
C VAL A 24 -2.62 -15.62 -13.20
N ASP A 25 -3.35 -16.08 -12.18
CA ASP A 25 -2.86 -16.90 -11.06
C ASP A 25 -1.91 -16.18 -10.08
N HIS A 26 -1.72 -14.86 -10.18
CA HIS A 26 -0.95 -14.09 -9.21
C HIS A 26 -1.80 -13.71 -7.99
N LEU A 27 -1.13 -13.56 -6.85
CA LEU A 27 -1.72 -12.99 -5.65
C LEU A 27 -1.85 -11.47 -5.83
N VAL A 28 -3.07 -10.97 -5.68
CA VAL A 28 -3.40 -9.55 -5.84
C VAL A 28 -4.12 -8.99 -4.62
N HIS A 29 -3.81 -7.75 -4.28
CA HIS A 29 -4.59 -6.96 -3.34
C HIS A 29 -5.74 -6.29 -4.10
N VAL A 30 -6.96 -6.45 -3.60
CA VAL A 30 -8.16 -5.90 -4.23
C VAL A 30 -8.91 -5.01 -3.24
N SER A 31 -9.23 -3.79 -3.65
CA SER A 31 -10.11 -2.89 -2.90
C SER A 31 -11.54 -3.04 -3.37
N VAL A 32 -12.48 -3.23 -2.44
CA VAL A 32 -13.91 -3.38 -2.75
C VAL A 32 -14.52 -2.01 -3.01
N LEU A 33 -14.91 -1.76 -4.26
CA LEU A 33 -15.58 -0.52 -4.68
C LEU A 33 -17.08 -0.58 -4.42
N ARG A 34 -17.67 -1.77 -4.55
CA ARG A 34 -19.11 -1.97 -4.41
C ARG A 34 -19.41 -3.34 -3.80
N TYR A 35 -20.21 -3.35 -2.74
CA TYR A 35 -20.75 -4.56 -2.11
C TYR A 35 -21.79 -5.25 -2.99
N PRO A 36 -22.03 -6.57 -2.83
CA PRO A 36 -23.02 -7.27 -3.65
C PRO A 36 -24.41 -6.63 -3.53
N ILE A 37 -25.08 -6.45 -4.67
CA ILE A 37 -26.45 -5.90 -4.73
C ILE A 37 -27.34 -6.87 -5.50
N ALA A 38 -28.23 -7.57 -4.79
CA ALA A 38 -29.11 -8.59 -5.33
C ALA A 38 -28.37 -9.66 -6.13
N GLN A 39 -28.46 -9.62 -7.47
CA GLN A 39 -27.80 -10.56 -8.38
C GLN A 39 -26.43 -10.06 -8.87
N HIS A 40 -26.04 -8.84 -8.50
CA HIS A 40 -24.75 -8.29 -8.88
C HIS A 40 -23.69 -8.68 -7.85
N PRO A 41 -22.61 -9.36 -8.27
CA PRO A 41 -21.48 -9.64 -7.39
C PRO A 41 -20.79 -8.34 -6.97
N PRO A 42 -19.96 -8.39 -5.92
CA PRO A 42 -19.17 -7.23 -5.53
C PRO A 42 -18.21 -6.85 -6.64
N LEU A 43 -17.98 -5.54 -6.78
CA LEU A 43 -16.99 -4.99 -7.70
C LEU A 43 -15.79 -4.52 -6.89
N GLY A 44 -14.60 -4.78 -7.37
CA GLY A 44 -13.39 -4.16 -6.83
C GLY A 44 -12.35 -3.87 -7.89
N GLU A 45 -11.25 -3.28 -7.41
CA GLU A 45 -10.14 -2.81 -8.21
C GLU A 45 -8.85 -3.37 -7.64
N VAL A 46 -7.98 -3.89 -8.52
CA VAL A 46 -6.66 -4.37 -8.12
C VAL A 46 -5.80 -3.16 -7.76
N THR A 47 -5.38 -3.06 -6.50
CA THR A 47 -4.55 -1.94 -6.05
C THR A 47 -3.06 -2.28 -6.08
N LYS A 48 -2.71 -3.57 -5.94
CA LYS A 48 -1.33 -4.03 -5.94
C LYS A 48 -1.25 -5.49 -6.36
N VAL A 49 -0.31 -5.83 -7.23
CA VAL A 49 0.08 -7.23 -7.51
C VAL A 49 1.19 -7.59 -6.50
N LEU A 50 0.97 -8.62 -5.70
CA LEU A 50 1.87 -9.00 -4.60
C LEU A 50 2.93 -10.03 -5.04
N GLY A 51 2.65 -10.84 -6.06
CA GLY A 51 3.58 -11.85 -6.58
C GLY A 51 2.87 -13.03 -7.24
N SER A 52 3.61 -13.95 -7.86
CA SER A 52 3.06 -15.17 -8.46
C SER A 52 2.49 -16.15 -7.43
N ASP A 53 3.00 -16.14 -6.20
CA ASP A 53 2.49 -16.96 -5.10
C ASP A 53 2.68 -16.25 -3.75
N ALA A 54 2.09 -16.82 -2.69
CA ALA A 54 2.16 -16.28 -1.33
C ALA A 54 3.56 -16.39 -0.70
N GLU A 55 4.42 -17.28 -1.23
CA GLU A 55 5.79 -17.51 -0.76
C GLU A 55 6.81 -16.55 -1.39
N ALA A 56 6.51 -15.99 -2.56
CA ALA A 56 7.29 -14.96 -3.24
C ALA A 56 6.98 -13.55 -2.72
N ALA A 57 5.80 -13.35 -2.12
CA ALA A 57 5.46 -12.11 -1.44
C ALA A 57 6.27 -12.00 -0.14
N ALA A 58 6.97 -10.88 0.06
CA ALA A 58 7.71 -10.66 1.29
C ALA A 58 6.77 -10.65 2.49
N ASP A 59 7.11 -11.36 3.58
CA ASP A 59 6.32 -11.40 4.82
C ASP A 59 5.91 -9.99 5.30
N THR A 60 6.80 -9.01 5.13
CA THR A 60 6.56 -7.60 5.46
C THR A 60 5.46 -6.96 4.61
N ASP A 61 5.34 -7.31 3.33
CA ASP A 61 4.26 -6.83 2.45
C ASP A 61 2.92 -7.46 2.87
N ILE A 62 2.93 -8.75 3.21
CA ILE A 62 1.72 -9.47 3.64
C ILE A 62 1.17 -8.86 4.94
N VAL A 63 2.02 -8.64 5.95
CA VAL A 63 1.61 -8.06 7.23
C VAL A 63 1.14 -6.62 7.05
N SER A 64 1.85 -5.82 6.26
CA SER A 64 1.49 -4.43 6.00
C SER A 64 0.13 -4.30 5.30
N CYS A 65 -0.12 -5.14 4.28
CA CYS A 65 -1.42 -5.17 3.59
C CYS A 65 -2.56 -5.65 4.49
N LYS A 66 -2.31 -6.63 5.37
CA LYS A 66 -3.32 -7.14 6.30
C LYS A 66 -3.77 -6.08 7.31
N HIS A 67 -2.87 -5.18 7.70
CA HIS A 67 -3.11 -4.16 8.72
C HIS A 67 -3.32 -2.75 8.15
N ASP A 68 -3.44 -2.62 6.82
CA ASP A 68 -3.62 -1.34 6.13
C ASP A 68 -2.51 -0.32 6.49
N LEU A 69 -1.27 -0.80 6.61
CA LEU A 69 -0.13 0.04 6.96
C LEU A 69 0.36 0.80 5.73
N PRO A 70 0.52 2.14 5.80
CA PRO A 70 1.07 2.90 4.70
C PRO A 70 2.55 2.56 4.50
N LEU A 71 2.86 1.98 3.33
CA LEU A 71 4.22 1.60 2.92
C LEU A 71 4.97 2.73 2.21
N GLY A 72 4.30 3.83 1.91
CA GLY A 72 4.86 4.94 1.14
C GLY A 72 4.43 6.30 1.68
N TRP A 73 5.20 7.32 1.30
CA TRP A 73 4.90 8.72 1.60
C TRP A 73 4.03 9.31 0.50
N THR A 74 3.14 10.23 0.87
CA THR A 74 2.34 10.96 -0.12
C THR A 74 3.23 11.88 -0.96
N PRO A 75 2.86 12.21 -2.20
CA PRO A 75 3.65 13.10 -3.04
C PRO A 75 3.88 14.47 -2.38
N GLU A 76 2.93 14.97 -1.59
CA GLU A 76 3.06 16.23 -0.84
C GLU A 76 4.14 16.11 0.26
N ALA A 77 4.23 14.95 0.92
CA ALA A 77 5.27 14.71 1.93
C ALA A 77 6.67 14.63 1.30
N ILE A 78 6.77 14.09 0.08
CA ILE A 78 8.02 14.05 -0.69
C ILE A 78 8.42 15.46 -1.16
N GLU A 79 7.47 16.27 -1.62
CA GLU A 79 7.73 17.67 -2.01
C GLU A 79 8.18 18.51 -0.80
N ALA A 80 7.52 18.34 0.35
CA ALA A 80 7.92 18.98 1.59
C ALA A 80 9.36 18.61 1.98
N LEU A 81 9.78 17.36 1.76
CA LEU A 81 11.16 16.93 1.99
C LEU A 81 12.18 17.69 1.12
N GLN A 82 11.82 18.05 -0.12
CA GLN A 82 12.69 18.82 -1.01
C GLN A 82 12.86 20.28 -0.56
N SER A 83 11.86 20.82 0.13
CA SER A 83 11.90 22.17 0.71
C SER A 83 12.75 22.27 1.99
N LEU A 84 13.15 21.13 2.57
CA LEU A 84 13.92 21.12 3.80
C LEU A 84 15.40 21.47 3.55
N PRO A 85 15.98 22.36 4.37
CA PRO A 85 17.39 22.67 4.28
C PRO A 85 18.23 21.45 4.71
N LYS A 86 19.21 21.06 3.88
CA LYS A 86 20.13 19.95 4.16
C LYS A 86 21.18 20.27 5.23
N VAL A 87 21.37 21.56 5.52
CA VAL A 87 22.33 22.06 6.50
C VAL A 87 21.57 22.99 7.44
N ILE A 88 21.66 22.70 8.74
CA ILE A 88 21.05 23.54 9.76
C ILE A 88 21.93 24.77 9.94
N GLU A 89 21.38 25.97 9.71
CA GLU A 89 22.12 27.20 9.94
C GLU A 89 22.37 27.42 11.45
N PRO A 90 23.55 27.94 11.84
CA PRO A 90 23.91 28.11 13.26
C PRO A 90 23.00 29.08 14.03
N GLY A 91 22.16 29.87 13.34
CA GLY A 91 21.12 30.71 13.95
C GLY A 91 19.94 29.91 14.51
N GLU A 92 19.58 28.79 13.89
CA GLU A 92 18.48 27.90 14.31
C GLU A 92 18.88 27.02 15.51
N LEU A 93 20.18 26.75 15.67
CA LEU A 93 20.72 25.98 16.81
C LEU A 93 20.57 26.71 18.16
N LYS A 94 20.32 28.03 18.17
CA LYS A 94 20.18 28.80 19.43
C LYS A 94 18.87 28.54 20.18
N LYS A 95 17.87 27.93 19.53
CA LYS A 95 16.58 27.58 20.17
C LYS A 95 16.49 26.12 20.64
N GLY A 96 17.43 25.26 20.24
CA GLY A 96 17.43 23.83 20.61
C GLY A 96 18.53 23.50 21.60
N ARG A 97 18.16 23.06 22.81
CA ARG A 97 19.10 22.44 23.75
C ARG A 97 19.52 21.07 23.18
N ILE A 98 20.71 21.01 22.60
CA ILE A 98 21.31 19.76 22.12
C ILE A 98 21.75 18.92 23.33
N ILE A 99 21.02 17.84 23.64
CA ILE A 99 21.56 16.73 24.42
C ILE A 99 22.29 15.80 23.46
N ALA A 100 23.60 15.98 23.33
CA ALA A 100 24.45 15.01 22.66
C ALA A 100 24.53 13.75 23.54
N SER A 101 23.68 12.76 23.29
CA SER A 101 23.85 11.41 23.82
C SER A 101 24.85 10.68 22.93
N SER A 102 26.08 10.58 23.43
CA SER A 102 27.18 9.81 22.88
C SER A 102 26.89 8.31 22.98
N SER A 103 27.09 7.56 21.88
CA SER A 103 27.43 6.13 21.88
C SER A 103 28.07 5.78 20.55
#